data_AF-A0A7J7P0D3-F1
#
_entry.id   AF-A0A7J7P0D3-F1
#
_cell.length_a   1.000
_cell.length_b   1.000
_cell.length_c   1.000
_cell.angle_alpha   90.00
_cell.angle_beta   90.00
_cell.angle_gamma   90.00
#
_symmetry.space_group_name_H-M   'P 1'
#
loop_
_entity.id
_entity.type
_entity.pdbx_description
1 polymer ?
#
loop_
_entity_poly.entity_id
_entity_poly.type
_entity_poly.pdbx_seq_one_letter_code
_entity_poly.pdbx_strand_id
1 'polypeptide(L)'
;MGSISENCLGWAARDTSGVLSPYNFIRRDTGPDDVSLTITHCGICYADVAWAKNIPRNTIYPVVPGHEIVGIVREVGSNVRRFKVGDHVGVGPYVNSCKTCEHCKIREEVHCDAETTHTFNSVDEDGTITRGGYSSYIVVQEGYVFKIPDNYSLISAAPLLCAGITVYAPMMRHKMNEPGKSLGVIGLGGLGHLAVKFGKAFGLHVTVFSTSNSKKDEALNLLGADKFIISSDMQQMESSAKSLDFIIDTASGDHPFDPYMALLKPSGVLVLVGFPSEVKFNPMSLLAGTFFPLFS
;
A
#
# COMPACT_ATOMS: atom_id res chain seq x y z
N MET A 1 -11.43 29.17 31.30
CA MET A 1 -11.00 28.02 30.48
C MET A 1 -11.48 28.29 29.07
N GLY A 2 -10.60 28.76 28.18
CA GLY A 2 -10.99 29.00 26.79
C GLY A 2 -11.35 27.67 26.14
N SER A 3 -12.49 27.59 25.46
CA SER A 3 -12.84 26.45 24.63
C SER A 3 -11.70 26.23 23.65
N ILE A 4 -11.02 25.08 23.72
CA ILE A 4 -10.08 24.70 22.67
C ILE A 4 -10.95 24.54 21.43
N SER A 5 -10.95 25.53 20.53
CA SER A 5 -11.78 25.48 19.34
C SER A 5 -11.27 24.33 18.49
N GLU A 6 -12.14 23.37 18.20
CA GLU A 6 -11.82 22.30 17.25
C GLU A 6 -11.35 22.95 15.95
N ASN A 7 -10.14 22.61 15.54
CA ASN A 7 -9.45 23.32 14.45
C ASN A 7 -9.47 22.50 13.15
N CYS A 8 -9.93 21.24 13.16
CA CYS A 8 -9.97 20.33 12.03
C CYS A 8 -11.32 19.64 11.89
N LEU A 9 -11.92 19.74 10.70
CA LEU A 9 -13.08 18.94 10.30
C LEU A 9 -12.62 17.67 9.57
N GLY A 10 -13.26 16.54 9.85
CA GLY A 10 -13.12 15.29 9.10
C GLY A 10 -14.34 14.38 9.22
N TRP A 11 -14.19 13.14 8.78
CA TRP A 11 -15.21 12.09 8.85
C TRP A 11 -14.67 10.91 9.64
N ALA A 12 -15.43 10.48 10.65
CA ALA A 12 -15.02 9.41 11.55
C ALA A 12 -16.07 8.30 11.66
N ALA A 13 -15.60 7.07 11.83
CA ALA A 13 -16.40 5.98 12.38
C ALA A 13 -16.35 6.03 13.91
N ARG A 14 -17.45 5.65 14.56
CA ARG A 14 -17.58 5.64 16.03
C ARG A 14 -17.83 4.25 16.63
N ASP A 15 -18.08 3.27 15.77
CA ASP A 15 -18.36 1.89 16.14
C ASP A 15 -18.05 0.94 14.97
N THR A 16 -18.24 -0.35 15.20
CA THR A 16 -17.91 -1.43 14.27
C THR A 16 -18.78 -1.49 13.01
N SER A 17 -19.83 -0.67 12.89
CA SER A 17 -20.54 -0.52 11.61
C SER A 17 -19.65 0.08 10.52
N GLY A 18 -18.66 0.89 10.92
CA GLY A 18 -17.79 1.65 10.03
C GLY A 18 -18.48 2.78 9.30
N VAL A 19 -19.70 3.17 9.71
CA VAL A 19 -20.40 4.31 9.11
C VAL A 19 -19.66 5.60 9.48
N LEU A 20 -19.21 6.32 8.45
CA LEU A 20 -18.54 7.59 8.61
C LEU A 20 -19.55 8.73 8.75
N SER A 21 -19.28 9.66 9.66
CA SER A 21 -20.05 10.89 9.81
C SER A 21 -19.13 12.05 10.19
N PRO A 22 -19.56 13.32 9.97
CA PRO A 22 -18.77 14.48 10.34
C PRO A 22 -18.28 14.43 11.80
N TYR A 23 -17.02 14.80 11.99
CA TYR A 23 -16.34 14.80 13.27
C TYR A 23 -15.32 15.93 13.29
N ASN A 24 -15.47 16.81 14.27
CA ASN A 24 -14.51 17.85 14.55
C ASN A 24 -13.52 17.37 15.62
N PHE A 25 -12.27 17.78 15.48
CA PHE A 25 -11.22 17.46 16.43
C PHE A 25 -10.10 18.50 16.39
N ILE A 26 -9.20 18.38 17.35
CA ILE A 26 -8.00 19.22 17.44
C ILE A 26 -6.83 18.44 16.85
N ARG A 27 -6.11 19.07 15.92
CA ARG A 27 -4.74 18.67 15.58
C ARG A 27 -3.77 19.62 16.27
N ARG A 28 -2.60 19.08 16.61
CA ARG A 28 -1.47 19.83 17.15
C ARG A 28 -1.00 20.93 16.19
N ASP A 29 -0.35 21.93 16.74
CA ASP A 29 0.31 22.99 15.98
C ASP A 29 1.49 22.43 15.15
N THR A 30 1.88 23.16 14.11
CA THR A 30 3.05 22.82 13.29
C THR A 30 4.32 23.03 14.11
N GLY A 31 4.97 21.93 14.52
CA GLY A 31 6.22 21.95 15.25
C GLY A 31 7.43 22.27 14.36
N PRO A 32 8.64 22.40 14.94
CA PRO A 32 9.84 22.84 14.23
C PRO A 32 10.22 21.97 13.01
N ASP A 33 9.98 20.65 13.09
CA ASP A 33 10.35 19.67 12.06
C ASP A 33 9.13 19.16 11.26
N ASP A 34 7.99 19.84 11.39
CA ASP A 34 6.73 19.41 10.79
C ASP A 34 6.39 20.18 9.52
N VAL A 35 5.61 19.52 8.68
CA VAL A 35 4.94 20.10 7.52
C VAL A 35 3.46 19.95 7.74
N SER A 36 2.72 21.06 7.60
CA SER A 36 1.28 21.02 7.52
C SER A 36 0.83 21.18 6.07
N LEU A 37 -0.13 20.36 5.65
CA LEU A 37 -0.74 20.45 4.33
C LEU A 37 -2.27 20.52 4.41
N THR A 38 -2.86 21.37 3.57
CA THR A 38 -4.29 21.30 3.26
C THR A 38 -4.52 20.09 2.38
N ILE A 39 -5.40 19.19 2.81
CA ILE A 39 -5.68 17.96 2.08
C ILE A 39 -6.62 18.29 0.93
N THR A 40 -6.20 17.93 -0.29
CA THR A 40 -7.03 18.12 -1.50
C THR A 40 -7.71 16.84 -1.90
N HIS A 41 -7.02 15.70 -1.75
CA HIS A 41 -7.55 14.38 -2.04
C HIS A 41 -6.99 13.39 -1.01
N CYS A 42 -7.77 12.36 -0.71
CA CYS A 42 -7.31 11.17 0.00
C CYS A 42 -7.87 9.94 -0.73
N GLY A 43 -6.99 9.00 -1.07
CA GLY A 43 -7.42 7.71 -1.62
C GLY A 43 -8.14 6.85 -0.59
N ILE A 44 -8.84 5.82 -1.09
CA ILE A 44 -9.58 4.84 -0.29
C ILE A 44 -8.97 3.47 -0.55
N CYS A 45 -8.44 2.86 0.50
CA CYS A 45 -7.87 1.52 0.48
C CYS A 45 -8.70 0.58 1.36
N TYR A 46 -8.58 -0.74 1.15
CA TYR A 46 -9.27 -1.72 1.97
C TYR A 46 -8.88 -1.63 3.46
N ALA A 47 -7.66 -1.18 3.78
CA ALA A 47 -7.24 -0.93 5.16
C ALA A 47 -8.13 0.12 5.84
N ASP A 48 -8.58 1.17 5.14
CA ASP A 48 -9.49 2.16 5.73
C ASP A 48 -10.83 1.53 6.14
N VAL A 49 -11.34 0.61 5.31
CA VAL A 49 -12.56 -0.17 5.60
C VAL A 49 -12.34 -1.13 6.77
N ALA A 50 -11.20 -1.83 6.78
CA ALA A 50 -10.88 -2.82 7.79
C ALA A 50 -10.82 -2.19 9.19
N TRP A 51 -10.14 -1.06 9.34
CA TRP A 51 -10.08 -0.36 10.62
C TRP A 51 -11.38 0.36 10.96
N ALA A 52 -12.09 0.96 10.00
CA ALA A 52 -13.40 1.55 10.28
C ALA A 52 -14.41 0.51 10.81
N LYS A 53 -14.29 -0.76 10.41
CA LYS A 53 -15.13 -1.88 10.88
C LYS A 53 -14.52 -2.72 12.01
N ASN A 54 -13.35 -2.34 12.53
CA ASN A 54 -12.61 -3.09 13.54
C ASN A 54 -12.31 -4.56 13.17
N ILE A 55 -12.05 -4.84 11.89
CA ILE A 55 -11.63 -6.17 11.42
C ILE A 55 -10.36 -6.64 12.15
N PRO A 56 -9.32 -5.80 12.37
CA PRO A 56 -8.12 -6.19 13.11
C PRO A 56 -8.33 -6.29 14.64
N ARG A 57 -9.51 -5.93 15.16
CA ARG A 57 -9.88 -5.96 16.59
C ARG A 57 -9.05 -5.04 17.51
N ASN A 58 -8.44 -3.98 16.96
CA ASN A 58 -7.66 -2.99 17.70
C ASN A 58 -7.99 -1.53 17.33
N THR A 59 -9.17 -1.27 16.77
CA THR A 59 -9.56 0.10 16.40
C THR A 59 -9.82 0.98 17.63
N ILE A 60 -9.22 2.16 17.64
CA ILE A 60 -9.40 3.22 18.63
C ILE A 60 -10.42 4.22 18.10
N TYR A 61 -11.68 4.10 18.53
CA TYR A 61 -12.74 5.02 18.14
C TYR A 61 -12.72 6.33 18.95
N PRO A 62 -13.13 7.48 18.38
CA PRO A 62 -13.50 7.68 16.98
C PRO A 62 -12.28 7.62 16.04
N VAL A 63 -12.37 6.82 14.99
CA VAL A 63 -11.29 6.64 14.01
C VAL A 63 -11.59 7.50 12.78
N VAL A 64 -10.61 8.29 12.35
CA VAL A 64 -10.62 9.05 11.08
C VAL A 64 -9.66 8.33 10.13
N PRO A 65 -10.16 7.55 9.15
CA PRO A 65 -9.30 6.81 8.23
C PRO A 65 -8.61 7.72 7.19
N GLY A 66 -7.90 7.11 6.26
CA GLY A 66 -7.23 7.77 5.13
C GLY A 66 -5.73 7.83 5.31
N HIS A 67 -5.00 7.17 4.42
CA HIS A 67 -3.53 7.07 4.46
C HIS A 67 -2.88 7.16 3.07
N GLU A 68 -3.65 7.65 2.10
CA GLU A 68 -3.24 7.92 0.72
C GLU A 68 -3.44 9.42 0.47
N ILE A 69 -2.73 10.26 1.22
CA ILE A 69 -3.07 11.68 1.37
C ILE A 69 -2.26 12.52 0.40
N VAL A 70 -2.90 13.43 -0.32
CA VAL A 70 -2.22 14.44 -1.14
C VAL A 70 -2.79 15.82 -0.92
N GLY A 71 -1.93 16.82 -1.00
CA GLY A 71 -2.31 18.18 -0.69
C GLY A 71 -1.25 19.21 -1.03
N ILE A 72 -1.51 20.41 -0.54
CA ILE A 72 -0.68 21.57 -0.74
C ILE A 72 -0.14 22.00 0.61
N VAL A 73 1.17 22.18 0.73
CA VAL A 73 1.81 22.66 1.96
C VAL A 73 1.22 24.02 2.33
N ARG A 74 0.68 24.12 3.54
CA ARG A 74 0.10 25.36 4.09
C ARG A 74 1.04 26.05 5.10
N GLU A 75 1.87 25.28 5.80
CA GLU A 75 2.79 25.76 6.83
C GLU A 75 3.97 24.79 6.95
N VAL A 76 5.15 25.30 7.30
CA VAL A 76 6.34 24.50 7.58
C VAL A 76 7.00 24.96 8.87
N GLY A 77 7.54 24.02 9.63
CA GLY A 77 8.30 24.29 10.84
C GLY A 77 9.61 25.02 10.58
N SER A 78 10.17 25.62 11.63
CA SER A 78 11.39 26.44 11.55
C SER A 78 12.64 25.69 11.11
N ASN A 79 12.68 24.37 11.26
CA ASN A 79 13.81 23.51 10.89
C ASN A 79 13.62 22.86 9.51
N VAL A 80 12.41 22.84 8.96
CA VAL A 80 12.12 22.25 7.66
C VAL A 80 12.87 22.99 6.56
N ARG A 81 13.56 22.23 5.70
CA ARG A 81 14.30 22.76 4.54
C ARG A 81 13.86 22.14 3.21
N ARG A 82 13.20 20.98 3.26
CA ARG A 82 12.83 20.19 2.06
C ARG A 82 11.58 20.70 1.35
N PHE A 83 10.75 21.46 2.06
CA PHE A 83 9.44 21.91 1.60
C PHE A 83 9.23 23.39 1.85
N LYS A 84 8.35 24.00 1.07
CA LYS A 84 7.85 25.36 1.27
C LYS A 84 6.35 25.41 1.06
N VAL A 85 5.70 26.45 1.59
CA VAL A 85 4.28 26.73 1.34
C VAL A 85 4.00 26.76 -0.16
N GLY A 86 2.90 26.12 -0.57
CA GLY A 86 2.50 25.96 -1.97
C GLY A 86 3.04 24.70 -2.66
N ASP A 87 3.99 23.97 -2.06
CA ASP A 87 4.47 22.71 -2.64
C ASP A 87 3.36 21.63 -2.67
N HIS A 88 3.33 20.86 -3.75
CA HIS A 88 2.53 19.65 -3.87
C HIS A 88 3.20 18.49 -3.13
N VAL A 89 2.50 17.90 -2.15
CA VAL A 89 3.06 16.86 -1.29
C VAL A 89 2.07 15.74 -1.01
N GLY A 90 2.60 14.58 -0.64
CA GLY A 90 1.85 13.41 -0.22
C GLY A 90 2.32 12.87 1.13
N VAL A 91 1.42 12.18 1.82
CA VAL A 91 1.67 11.45 3.08
C VAL A 91 1.09 10.05 2.94
N GLY A 92 1.92 9.06 3.21
CA GLY A 92 1.58 7.64 3.12
C GLY A 92 1.01 7.06 4.43
N PRO A 93 1.26 5.77 4.71
CA PRO A 93 0.71 5.06 5.88
C PRO A 93 1.40 5.33 7.21
N TYR A 94 2.49 6.09 7.21
CA TYR A 94 3.29 6.40 8.39
C TYR A 94 3.51 7.90 8.51
N VAL A 95 3.55 8.41 9.74
CA VAL A 95 3.71 9.84 10.05
C VAL A 95 4.86 10.14 11.00
N ASN A 96 5.40 9.13 11.71
CA ASN A 96 6.48 9.29 12.67
C ASN A 96 7.17 7.95 12.98
N SER A 97 8.32 8.00 13.68
CA SER A 97 9.04 6.86 14.28
C SER A 97 9.96 7.35 15.41
N CYS A 98 10.73 6.44 16.03
CA CYS A 98 11.68 6.80 17.09
C CYS A 98 12.91 7.58 16.61
N LYS A 99 13.19 7.62 15.29
CA LYS A 99 14.29 8.35 14.64
C LYS A 99 15.72 7.96 15.08
N THR A 100 15.87 7.02 16.01
CA THR A 100 17.13 6.77 16.74
C THR A 100 17.64 5.34 16.62
N CYS A 101 16.77 4.37 16.34
CA CYS A 101 17.15 2.99 16.08
C CYS A 101 17.96 2.84 14.78
N GLU A 102 18.59 1.67 14.60
CA GLU A 102 19.40 1.37 13.42
C GLU A 102 18.58 1.49 12.13
N HIS A 103 17.35 0.94 12.12
CA HIS A 103 16.44 1.00 10.97
C HIS A 103 16.09 2.43 10.58
N CYS A 104 15.81 3.31 11.55
CA CYS A 104 15.54 4.72 11.27
C CYS A 104 16.77 5.45 10.73
N LYS A 105 17.98 5.14 11.23
CA LYS A 105 19.22 5.77 10.77
C LYS A 105 19.56 5.42 9.32
N ILE A 106 19.13 4.26 8.84
CA ILE A 106 19.34 3.81 7.46
C ILE A 106 18.14 4.06 6.54
N ARG A 107 17.12 4.82 7.00
CA ARG A 107 15.89 5.13 6.24
C ARG A 107 15.02 3.92 5.89
N GLU A 108 14.98 2.96 6.80
CA GLU A 108 14.05 1.83 6.81
C GLU A 108 13.10 1.98 8.01
N GLU A 109 12.56 3.18 8.21
CA GLU A 109 11.73 3.54 9.36
C GLU A 109 10.50 2.64 9.51
N VAL A 110 10.05 1.99 8.44
CA VAL A 110 8.97 0.98 8.45
C VAL A 110 9.29 -0.25 9.33
N HIS A 111 10.56 -0.42 9.69
CA HIS A 111 11.08 -1.46 10.58
C HIS A 111 11.52 -0.90 11.94
N CYS A 112 11.02 0.28 12.35
CA CYS A 112 11.37 0.91 13.62
C CYS A 112 11.16 -0.01 14.84
N ASP A 113 12.17 -0.10 15.71
CA ASP A 113 12.15 -0.93 16.94
C ASP A 113 11.06 -0.52 17.94
N ALA A 114 10.70 0.76 17.96
CA ALA A 114 9.65 1.31 18.83
C ALA A 114 8.27 1.32 18.15
N GLU A 115 8.09 0.55 17.09
CA GLU A 115 6.96 0.61 16.16
C GLU A 115 6.94 1.91 15.33
N THR A 116 6.36 1.85 14.13
CA THR A 116 6.18 3.02 13.28
C THR A 116 4.82 3.64 13.57
N THR A 117 4.75 4.95 13.75
CA THR A 117 3.46 5.61 14.00
C THR A 117 2.64 5.67 12.72
N HIS A 118 1.49 4.98 12.70
CA HIS A 118 0.60 4.97 11.55
C HIS A 118 -0.18 6.28 11.42
N THR A 119 -0.52 6.64 10.19
CA THR A 119 -1.26 7.87 9.83
C THR A 119 -2.62 8.00 10.53
N PHE A 120 -3.22 6.88 10.92
CA PHE A 120 -4.40 6.84 11.77
C PHE A 120 -4.37 5.61 12.68
N ASN A 121 -5.15 5.63 13.76
CA ASN A 121 -5.30 4.49 14.69
C ASN A 121 -4.01 4.10 15.45
N SER A 122 -3.06 5.03 15.62
CA SER A 122 -1.90 4.87 16.50
C SER A 122 -1.85 5.98 17.54
N VAL A 123 -1.08 5.76 18.60
CA VAL A 123 -0.69 6.82 19.55
C VAL A 123 0.57 7.48 18.99
N ASP A 124 0.57 8.81 18.83
CA ASP A 124 1.74 9.59 18.43
C ASP A 124 2.62 9.91 19.65
N GLU A 125 3.80 10.50 19.39
CA GLU A 125 4.80 10.87 20.41
C GLU A 125 4.25 11.82 21.48
N ASP A 126 3.27 12.65 21.14
CA ASP A 126 2.58 13.58 22.05
C ASP A 126 1.44 12.94 22.86
N GLY A 127 1.21 11.63 22.70
CA GLY A 127 0.16 10.86 23.35
C GLY A 127 -1.23 11.00 22.70
N THR A 128 -1.35 11.75 21.61
CA THR A 128 -2.62 11.88 20.87
C THR A 128 -2.84 10.71 19.93
N ILE A 129 -4.10 10.45 19.60
CA ILE A 129 -4.46 9.44 18.59
C ILE A 129 -4.32 10.07 17.20
N THR A 130 -3.55 9.41 16.34
CA THR A 130 -3.38 9.81 14.94
C THR A 130 -4.70 9.70 14.18
N ARG A 131 -4.95 10.69 13.33
CA ARG A 131 -6.18 10.84 12.55
C ARG A 131 -5.82 11.13 11.10
N GLY A 132 -6.36 10.33 10.19
CA GLY A 132 -5.94 10.24 8.81
C GLY A 132 -6.49 11.32 7.89
N GLY A 133 -6.40 11.02 6.59
CA GLY A 133 -6.65 11.93 5.48
C GLY A 133 -8.10 12.22 5.16
N TYR A 134 -9.07 11.57 5.81
CA TYR A 134 -10.49 11.93 5.67
C TYR A 134 -10.82 13.16 6.49
N SER A 135 -10.02 14.22 6.31
CA SER A 135 -10.05 15.46 7.06
C SER A 135 -9.52 16.61 6.21
N SER A 136 -9.73 17.83 6.69
CA SER A 136 -9.42 19.07 5.95
C SER A 136 -7.93 19.38 5.83
N TYR A 137 -7.11 18.97 6.82
CA TYR A 137 -5.66 19.14 6.79
C TYR A 137 -4.98 18.09 7.67
N ILE A 138 -3.66 17.98 7.58
CA ILE A 138 -2.82 17.15 8.47
C ILE A 138 -1.49 17.87 8.78
N VAL A 139 -0.86 17.50 9.89
CA VAL A 139 0.48 17.94 10.33
C VAL A 139 1.32 16.69 10.50
N VAL A 140 2.47 16.63 9.84
CA VAL A 140 3.30 15.43 9.74
C VAL A 140 4.77 15.80 9.82
N GLN A 141 5.57 14.95 10.46
CA GLN A 141 7.02 15.13 10.52
C GLN A 141 7.63 15.08 9.10
N GLU A 142 8.54 15.99 8.75
CA GLU A 142 8.96 16.19 7.35
C GLU A 142 9.56 14.95 6.66
N GLY A 143 10.12 14.01 7.42
CA GLY A 143 10.65 12.73 6.95
C GLY A 143 9.59 11.85 6.28
N TYR A 144 8.33 12.00 6.67
CA TYR A 144 7.19 11.21 6.19
C TYR A 144 6.36 11.93 5.12
N VAL A 145 6.85 13.08 4.66
CA VAL A 145 6.24 13.87 3.59
C VAL A 145 7.02 13.65 2.31
N PHE A 146 6.30 13.43 1.21
CA PHE A 146 6.87 13.14 -0.10
C PHE A 146 6.50 14.24 -1.08
N LYS A 147 7.49 14.77 -1.80
CA LYS A 147 7.23 15.77 -2.85
C LYS A 147 6.58 15.10 -4.04
N ILE A 148 5.48 15.67 -4.53
CA ILE A 148 4.84 15.26 -5.77
C ILE A 148 5.32 16.22 -6.87
N PRO A 149 5.78 15.72 -8.03
CA PRO A 149 6.19 16.59 -9.14
C PRO A 149 5.06 17.54 -9.55
N ASP A 150 5.39 18.82 -9.81
CA ASP A 150 4.40 19.86 -10.13
C ASP A 150 3.56 19.53 -11.37
N ASN A 151 4.14 18.75 -12.31
CA ASN A 151 3.47 18.31 -13.53
C ASN A 151 2.72 16.98 -13.39
N TYR A 152 2.63 16.41 -12.17
CA TYR A 152 1.93 15.16 -11.91
C TYR A 152 0.59 15.41 -11.21
N SER A 153 -0.42 14.64 -11.60
CA SER A 153 -1.77 14.73 -11.06
C SER A 153 -1.81 14.30 -9.59
N LEU A 154 -2.28 15.19 -8.69
CA LEU A 154 -2.44 14.86 -7.26
C LEU A 154 -3.38 13.67 -7.06
N ILE A 155 -4.53 13.65 -7.74
CA ILE A 155 -5.48 12.54 -7.62
C ILE A 155 -4.87 11.21 -8.05
N SER A 156 -3.99 11.21 -9.05
CA SER A 156 -3.28 10.01 -9.50
C SER A 156 -2.12 9.62 -8.57
N ALA A 157 -1.57 10.57 -7.82
CA ALA A 157 -0.48 10.32 -6.88
C ALA A 157 -0.96 9.64 -5.59
N ALA A 158 -2.19 9.94 -5.14
CA ALA A 158 -2.71 9.43 -3.86
C ALA A 158 -2.59 7.90 -3.71
N PRO A 159 -3.08 7.07 -4.65
CA PRO A 159 -2.97 5.60 -4.53
C PRO A 159 -1.52 5.08 -4.58
N LEU A 160 -0.58 5.86 -5.11
CA LEU A 160 0.83 5.45 -5.18
C LEU A 160 1.48 5.44 -3.80
N LEU A 161 0.96 6.21 -2.84
CA LEU A 161 1.50 6.36 -1.49
C LEU A 161 1.21 5.14 -0.59
N CYS A 162 0.29 4.25 -0.99
CA CYS A 162 0.06 2.96 -0.33
C CYS A 162 0.20 1.81 -1.32
N ALA A 163 -0.78 1.61 -2.21
CA ALA A 163 -0.77 0.48 -3.14
C ALA A 163 0.44 0.50 -4.07
N GLY A 164 0.85 1.69 -4.55
CA GLY A 164 1.97 1.82 -5.47
C GLY A 164 3.31 1.46 -4.84
N ILE A 165 3.64 2.06 -3.69
CA ILE A 165 4.89 1.76 -3.00
C ILE A 165 4.93 0.31 -2.49
N THR A 166 3.78 -0.26 -2.10
CA THR A 166 3.67 -1.66 -1.65
C THR A 166 4.15 -2.64 -2.72
N VAL A 167 3.83 -2.41 -4.00
CA VAL A 167 4.30 -3.28 -5.10
C VAL A 167 5.67 -2.85 -5.63
N TYR A 168 5.97 -1.54 -5.65
CA TYR A 168 7.20 -1.00 -6.21
C TYR A 168 8.43 -1.32 -5.35
N ALA A 169 8.33 -1.18 -4.02
CA ALA A 169 9.44 -1.41 -3.11
C ALA A 169 10.03 -2.84 -3.22
N PRO A 170 9.25 -3.93 -3.14
CA PRO A 170 9.81 -5.27 -3.32
C PRO A 170 10.31 -5.51 -4.75
N MET A 171 9.64 -4.93 -5.77
CA MET A 171 10.14 -5.00 -7.15
C MET A 171 11.56 -4.45 -7.26
N MET A 172 11.85 -3.31 -6.65
CA MET A 172 13.19 -2.72 -6.66
C MET A 172 14.17 -3.52 -5.80
N ARG A 173 13.76 -3.93 -4.60
CA ARG A 173 14.60 -4.69 -3.65
C ARG A 173 15.08 -6.01 -4.24
N HIS A 174 14.22 -6.69 -4.99
CA HIS A 174 14.51 -7.99 -5.62
C HIS A 174 14.91 -7.89 -7.10
N LYS A 175 15.19 -6.68 -7.61
CA LYS A 175 15.60 -6.43 -9.02
C LYS A 175 14.61 -6.99 -10.04
N MET A 176 13.32 -6.89 -9.74
CA MET A 176 12.22 -7.35 -10.59
C MET A 176 11.89 -6.39 -11.75
N ASN A 177 12.82 -5.50 -12.11
CA ASN A 177 12.63 -4.43 -13.09
C ASN A 177 13.53 -4.60 -14.33
N GLU A 178 14.05 -5.81 -14.55
CA GLU A 178 14.89 -6.13 -15.71
C GLU A 178 14.04 -6.35 -16.98
N PRO A 179 14.15 -5.49 -18.02
CA PRO A 179 13.33 -5.59 -19.23
C PRO A 179 13.44 -6.96 -19.93
N GLY A 180 12.35 -7.43 -20.51
CA GLY A 180 12.25 -8.72 -21.20
C GLY A 180 12.03 -9.92 -20.28
N LYS A 181 12.09 -9.77 -18.95
CA LYS A 181 11.70 -10.81 -18.00
C LYS A 181 10.18 -10.91 -17.84
N SER A 182 9.71 -12.04 -17.29
CA SER A 182 8.29 -12.32 -17.10
C SER A 182 7.82 -12.09 -15.66
N LEU A 183 6.68 -11.43 -15.52
CA LEU A 183 6.03 -11.13 -14.24
C LEU A 183 4.62 -11.77 -14.21
N GLY A 184 4.34 -12.56 -13.19
CA GLY A 184 2.99 -12.95 -12.80
C GLY A 184 2.39 -11.98 -11.79
N VAL A 185 1.13 -11.61 -11.96
CA VAL A 185 0.37 -10.84 -10.97
C VAL A 185 -0.86 -11.64 -10.55
N ILE A 186 -0.93 -12.04 -9.28
CA ILE A 186 -2.07 -12.79 -8.74
C ILE A 186 -3.08 -11.80 -8.16
N GLY A 187 -4.29 -11.81 -8.73
CA GLY A 187 -5.36 -10.87 -8.39
C GLY A 187 -5.23 -9.53 -9.12
N LEU A 188 -6.37 -8.96 -9.54
CA LEU A 188 -6.44 -7.68 -10.25
C LEU A 188 -7.31 -6.67 -9.49
N GLY A 189 -6.81 -6.24 -8.33
CA GLY A 189 -7.40 -5.20 -7.48
C GLY A 189 -6.56 -3.93 -7.42
N GLY A 190 -6.60 -3.22 -6.28
CA GLY A 190 -5.83 -1.99 -6.05
C GLY A 190 -4.31 -2.16 -6.19
N LEU A 191 -3.74 -3.20 -5.59
CA LEU A 191 -2.30 -3.50 -5.75
C LEU A 191 -2.02 -4.12 -7.12
N GLY A 192 -2.84 -5.09 -7.54
CA GLY A 192 -2.63 -5.83 -8.79
C GLY A 192 -2.57 -4.95 -10.03
N HIS A 193 -3.46 -3.96 -10.16
CA HIS A 193 -3.42 -3.07 -11.33
C HIS A 193 -2.15 -2.19 -11.35
N LEU A 194 -1.62 -1.79 -10.20
CA LEU A 194 -0.36 -1.05 -10.13
C LEU A 194 0.84 -1.97 -10.40
N ALA A 195 0.82 -3.22 -9.93
CA ALA A 195 1.85 -4.21 -10.27
C ALA A 195 1.92 -4.44 -11.80
N VAL A 196 0.77 -4.53 -12.48
CA VAL A 196 0.72 -4.59 -13.95
C VAL A 196 1.33 -3.33 -14.56
N LYS A 197 0.90 -2.13 -14.13
CA LYS A 197 1.41 -0.87 -14.68
C LYS A 197 2.92 -0.70 -14.50
N PHE A 198 3.46 -1.00 -13.33
CA PHE A 198 4.92 -0.96 -13.10
C PHE A 198 5.64 -2.03 -13.92
N GLY A 199 5.13 -3.26 -13.97
CA GLY A 199 5.71 -4.33 -14.78
C GLY A 199 5.79 -3.95 -16.26
N LYS A 200 4.72 -3.39 -16.83
CA LYS A 200 4.73 -2.89 -18.21
C LYS A 200 5.68 -1.71 -18.40
N ALA A 201 5.73 -0.78 -17.45
CA ALA A 201 6.67 0.35 -17.50
C ALA A 201 8.14 -0.09 -17.45
N PHE A 202 8.46 -1.19 -16.76
CA PHE A 202 9.79 -1.80 -16.75
C PHE A 202 10.09 -2.64 -17.99
N GLY A 203 9.15 -2.80 -18.91
CA GLY A 203 9.33 -3.63 -20.10
C GLY A 203 9.27 -5.13 -19.83
N LEU A 204 8.52 -5.55 -18.80
CA LEU A 204 8.28 -6.96 -18.49
C LEU A 204 7.14 -7.54 -19.34
N HIS A 205 7.16 -8.85 -19.54
CA HIS A 205 6.03 -9.62 -20.04
C HIS A 205 5.12 -9.99 -18.87
N VAL A 206 3.97 -9.33 -18.77
CA VAL A 206 3.07 -9.41 -17.62
C VAL A 206 1.93 -10.39 -17.90
N THR A 207 1.81 -11.41 -17.04
CA THR A 207 0.69 -12.34 -17.01
C THR A 207 -0.16 -12.08 -15.77
N VAL A 208 -1.46 -11.85 -15.95
CA VAL A 208 -2.42 -11.70 -14.84
C VAL A 208 -3.10 -13.04 -14.57
N PHE A 209 -3.15 -13.42 -13.29
CA PHE A 209 -3.86 -14.60 -12.80
C PHE A 209 -5.12 -14.16 -12.04
N SER A 210 -6.26 -14.77 -12.38
CA SER A 210 -7.56 -14.44 -11.81
C SER A 210 -8.40 -15.69 -11.60
N THR A 211 -9.40 -15.62 -10.71
CA THR A 211 -10.36 -16.69 -10.49
C THR A 211 -11.55 -16.64 -11.46
N SER A 212 -11.72 -15.54 -12.20
CA SER A 212 -12.81 -15.37 -13.17
C SER A 212 -12.40 -14.50 -14.36
N ASN A 213 -13.16 -14.58 -15.44
CA ASN A 213 -12.95 -13.79 -16.67
C ASN A 213 -13.38 -12.31 -16.54
N SER A 214 -14.03 -11.92 -15.45
CA SER A 214 -14.60 -10.57 -15.27
C SER A 214 -13.59 -9.42 -15.46
N LYS A 215 -12.32 -9.69 -15.19
CA LYS A 215 -11.21 -8.72 -15.26
C LYS A 215 -10.32 -8.90 -16.49
N LYS A 216 -10.68 -9.77 -17.42
CA LYS A 216 -9.85 -10.10 -18.59
C LYS A 216 -9.67 -8.92 -19.53
N ASP A 217 -10.75 -8.22 -19.86
CA ASP A 217 -10.73 -7.06 -20.74
C ASP A 217 -9.91 -5.91 -20.12
N GLU A 218 -10.15 -5.62 -18.84
CA GLU A 218 -9.38 -4.63 -18.07
C GLU A 218 -7.88 -4.97 -18.05
N ALA A 219 -7.51 -6.23 -17.80
CA ALA A 219 -6.12 -6.66 -17.79
C ALA A 219 -5.44 -6.46 -19.15
N LEU A 220 -6.06 -6.96 -20.23
CA LEU A 220 -5.42 -7.02 -21.54
C LEU A 220 -5.49 -5.67 -22.28
N ASN A 221 -6.67 -5.05 -22.31
CA ASN A 221 -6.92 -3.89 -23.17
C ASN A 221 -6.71 -2.55 -22.45
N LEU A 222 -7.07 -2.44 -21.16
CA LEU A 222 -6.89 -1.20 -20.41
C LEU A 222 -5.48 -1.10 -19.78
N LEU A 223 -5.02 -2.17 -19.13
CA LEU A 223 -3.75 -2.18 -18.40
C LEU A 223 -2.56 -2.67 -19.25
N GLY A 224 -2.83 -3.33 -20.38
CA GLY A 224 -1.80 -3.77 -21.33
C GLY A 224 -1.02 -5.01 -20.88
N ALA A 225 -1.60 -5.87 -20.04
CA ALA A 225 -1.03 -7.19 -19.74
C ALA A 225 -0.92 -8.03 -21.01
N ASP A 226 0.12 -8.86 -21.10
CA ASP A 226 0.41 -9.69 -22.27
C ASP A 226 -0.40 -10.99 -22.28
N LYS A 227 -0.74 -11.51 -21.10
CA LYS A 227 -1.52 -12.74 -20.94
C LYS A 227 -2.46 -12.65 -19.74
N PHE A 228 -3.58 -13.35 -19.82
CA PHE A 228 -4.54 -13.50 -18.74
C PHE A 228 -4.89 -14.98 -18.57
N ILE A 229 -4.70 -15.52 -17.37
CA ILE A 229 -4.92 -16.93 -17.05
C ILE A 229 -5.96 -17.05 -15.94
N ILE A 230 -6.89 -17.98 -16.12
CA ILE A 230 -7.80 -18.40 -15.05
C ILE A 230 -7.10 -19.45 -14.20
N SER A 231 -6.88 -19.17 -12.92
CA SER A 231 -6.08 -20.04 -12.04
C SER A 231 -6.69 -21.42 -11.80
N SER A 232 -8.00 -21.58 -12.01
CA SER A 232 -8.67 -22.89 -11.96
C SER A 232 -8.59 -23.68 -13.27
N ASP A 233 -8.07 -23.10 -14.34
CA ASP A 233 -7.80 -23.80 -15.60
C ASP A 233 -6.42 -24.47 -15.52
N MET A 234 -6.44 -25.75 -15.14
CA MET A 234 -5.21 -26.54 -14.95
C MET A 234 -4.37 -26.62 -16.22
N GLN A 235 -4.99 -26.70 -17.40
CA GLN A 235 -4.26 -26.79 -18.67
C GLN A 235 -3.50 -25.49 -18.96
N GLN A 236 -4.13 -24.33 -18.71
CA GLN A 236 -3.43 -23.04 -18.86
C GLN A 236 -2.31 -22.86 -17.84
N MET A 237 -2.52 -23.29 -16.59
CA MET A 237 -1.50 -23.24 -15.53
C MET A 237 -0.31 -24.15 -15.87
N GLU A 238 -0.54 -25.40 -16.25
CA GLU A 238 0.50 -26.37 -16.65
C GLU A 238 1.29 -25.88 -17.86
N SER A 239 0.62 -25.31 -18.87
CA SER A 239 1.28 -24.74 -20.05
C SER A 239 2.19 -23.55 -19.74
N SER A 240 2.06 -22.96 -18.54
CA SER A 240 2.83 -21.82 -18.06
C SER A 240 3.84 -22.21 -16.97
N ALA A 241 4.05 -23.51 -16.73
CA ALA A 241 5.02 -23.99 -15.77
C ALA A 241 6.44 -23.47 -16.08
N LYS A 242 7.17 -23.06 -15.04
CA LYS A 242 8.55 -22.54 -15.12
C LYS A 242 8.74 -21.42 -16.17
N SER A 243 7.74 -20.59 -16.36
CA SER A 243 7.75 -19.49 -17.35
C SER A 243 7.99 -18.11 -16.74
N LEU A 244 7.79 -17.94 -15.43
CA LEU A 244 7.83 -16.65 -14.75
C LEU A 244 9.17 -16.42 -14.04
N ASP A 245 9.79 -15.27 -14.26
CA ASP A 245 10.94 -14.83 -13.45
C ASP A 245 10.45 -14.34 -12.09
N PHE A 246 9.30 -13.67 -12.05
CA PHE A 246 8.77 -13.05 -10.85
C PHE A 246 7.27 -13.25 -10.68
N ILE A 247 6.78 -13.23 -9.44
CA ILE A 247 5.36 -13.18 -9.08
C ILE A 247 5.16 -12.12 -8.00
N ILE A 248 4.16 -11.25 -8.20
CA ILE A 248 3.60 -10.37 -7.16
C ILE A 248 2.21 -10.90 -6.83
N ASP A 249 2.04 -11.40 -5.61
CA ASP A 249 0.77 -11.89 -5.12
C ASP A 249 0.02 -10.81 -4.34
N THR A 250 -1.10 -10.36 -4.92
CA THR A 250 -1.94 -9.30 -4.37
C THR A 250 -3.30 -9.80 -3.90
N ALA A 251 -3.53 -11.12 -3.91
CA ALA A 251 -4.80 -11.69 -3.52
C ALA A 251 -5.02 -11.55 -2.00
N SER A 252 -6.18 -11.00 -1.62
CA SER A 252 -6.55 -10.79 -0.22
C SER A 252 -7.30 -11.98 0.40
N GLY A 253 -7.70 -12.96 -0.41
CA GLY A 253 -8.38 -14.17 0.05
C GLY A 253 -7.44 -15.36 0.11
N ASP A 254 -7.81 -16.36 0.90
CA ASP A 254 -7.07 -17.62 0.99
C ASP A 254 -7.05 -18.35 -0.36
N HIS A 255 -5.86 -18.80 -0.75
CA HIS A 255 -5.65 -19.48 -2.02
C HIS A 255 -4.40 -20.39 -1.94
N PRO A 256 -4.31 -21.43 -2.80
CA PRO A 256 -3.16 -22.33 -2.80
C PRO A 256 -1.94 -21.66 -3.43
N PHE A 257 -0.79 -21.75 -2.77
CA PHE A 257 0.48 -21.18 -3.25
C PHE A 257 1.23 -22.12 -4.21
N ASP A 258 1.13 -23.44 -3.98
CA ASP A 258 1.88 -24.44 -4.74
C ASP A 258 1.70 -24.37 -6.26
N PRO A 259 0.48 -24.18 -6.81
CA PRO A 259 0.29 -24.06 -8.26
C PRO A 259 1.02 -22.86 -8.86
N TYR A 260 1.12 -21.75 -8.12
CA TYR A 260 1.81 -20.54 -8.58
C TYR A 260 3.34 -20.67 -8.46
N MET A 261 3.83 -21.33 -7.41
CA MET A 261 5.26 -21.63 -7.29
C MET A 261 5.78 -22.47 -8.46
N ALA A 262 4.97 -23.40 -9.00
CA ALA A 262 5.32 -24.19 -10.17
C ALA A 262 5.48 -23.37 -11.47
N LEU A 263 4.93 -22.16 -11.51
CA LEU A 263 5.06 -21.25 -12.64
C LEU A 263 6.41 -20.53 -12.65
N LEU A 264 7.09 -20.45 -11.50
CA LEU A 264 8.38 -19.78 -11.39
C LEU A 264 9.48 -20.61 -12.04
N LYS A 265 10.37 -19.92 -12.75
CA LYS A 265 11.68 -20.44 -13.15
C LYS A 265 12.51 -20.77 -11.90
N PRO A 266 13.53 -21.65 -12.02
CA PRO A 266 14.51 -21.82 -10.96
C PRO A 266 15.10 -20.46 -10.54
N SER A 267 15.17 -20.23 -9.22
CA SER A 267 15.59 -18.93 -8.64
C SER A 267 14.65 -17.74 -8.92
N GLY A 268 13.42 -18.01 -9.36
CA GLY A 268 12.38 -16.99 -9.48
C GLY A 268 11.96 -16.43 -8.12
N VAL A 269 11.35 -15.24 -8.12
CA VAL A 269 10.97 -14.53 -6.90
C VAL A 269 9.45 -14.46 -6.78
N LEU A 270 8.89 -14.97 -5.68
CA LEU A 270 7.51 -14.69 -5.28
C LEU A 270 7.51 -13.66 -4.15
N VAL A 271 6.73 -12.61 -4.30
CA VAL A 271 6.49 -11.60 -3.26
C VAL A 271 5.01 -11.62 -2.90
N LEU A 272 4.71 -11.94 -1.64
CA LEU A 272 3.37 -11.83 -1.07
C LEU A 272 3.17 -10.42 -0.50
N VAL A 273 2.23 -9.68 -1.07
CA VAL A 273 1.76 -8.37 -0.56
C VAL A 273 0.27 -8.37 -0.19
N GLY A 274 -0.42 -9.47 -0.47
CA GLY A 274 -1.76 -9.75 0.05
C GLY A 274 -1.76 -10.20 1.51
N PHE A 275 -2.96 -10.28 2.09
CA PHE A 275 -3.18 -10.68 3.49
C PHE A 275 -4.13 -11.90 3.57
N PRO A 276 -3.74 -13.09 3.09
CA PRO A 276 -4.48 -14.31 3.37
C PRO A 276 -4.46 -14.60 4.89
N SER A 277 -5.44 -15.36 5.37
CA SER A 277 -5.51 -15.78 6.76
C SER A 277 -4.39 -16.77 7.12
N GLU A 278 -3.92 -17.54 6.13
CA GLU A 278 -2.88 -18.55 6.28
C GLU A 278 -2.07 -18.70 4.99
N VAL A 279 -0.77 -19.00 5.14
CA VAL A 279 0.13 -19.35 4.03
C VAL A 279 0.58 -20.79 4.21
N LYS A 280 0.23 -21.65 3.24
CA LYS A 280 0.58 -23.07 3.21
C LYS A 280 1.28 -23.42 1.91
N PHE A 281 2.36 -24.20 2.02
CA PHE A 281 3.11 -24.72 0.89
C PHE A 281 3.57 -26.16 1.16
N ASN A 282 3.66 -26.95 0.10
CA ASN A 282 4.39 -28.21 0.13
C ASN A 282 5.90 -27.93 0.15
N PRO A 283 6.68 -28.53 1.06
CA PRO A 283 8.13 -28.36 1.10
C PRO A 283 8.83 -28.67 -0.23
N MET A 284 8.34 -29.64 -1.00
CA MET A 284 8.91 -29.99 -2.30
C MET A 284 8.68 -28.92 -3.37
N SER A 285 7.59 -28.17 -3.30
CA SER A 285 7.37 -27.03 -4.19
C SER A 285 8.43 -25.95 -3.97
N LEU A 286 8.82 -25.71 -2.71
CA LEU A 286 9.86 -24.75 -2.36
C LEU A 286 11.27 -25.26 -2.69
N LEU A 287 11.56 -26.52 -2.38
CA LEU A 287 12.90 -27.11 -2.55
C LEU A 287 13.22 -27.43 -4.02
N ALA A 288 12.25 -27.92 -4.79
CA ALA A 288 12.47 -28.43 -6.14
C ALA A 288 11.78 -27.60 -7.24
N GLY A 289 10.93 -26.63 -6.89
CA GLY A 289 10.15 -25.87 -7.88
C GLY A 289 9.22 -26.77 -8.70
N THR A 290 8.76 -27.87 -8.10
CA THR A 290 7.88 -28.87 -8.73
C THR A 290 6.58 -28.98 -7.96
N PHE A 291 5.46 -28.67 -8.62
CA PHE A 291 4.15 -29.06 -8.13
C PHE A 291 3.83 -30.46 -8.64
N PHE A 292 3.71 -31.40 -7.71
CA PHE A 292 3.03 -32.65 -7.97
C PHE A 292 1.61 -32.49 -7.39
N PRO A 293 0.55 -32.60 -8.19
CA PRO A 293 -0.79 -32.71 -7.63
C PRO A 293 -0.78 -33.98 -6.77
N LEU A 294 -0.70 -33.80 -5.46
CA LEU A 294 -0.73 -34.91 -4.51
C LEU A 294 -2.15 -35.47 -4.53
N PHE A 295 -2.28 -36.56 -5.28
CA PHE A 295 -3.40 -37.51 -5.33
C PHE A 295 -4.77 -36.94 -5.76
N SER A 296 -5.24 -37.46 -6.89
CA SER A 296 -6.66 -37.62 -7.22
C SER A 296 -7.42 -38.36 -6.12
#